data_AF-A0A1V4ATH1-F1
#
_entry.id   AF-A0A1V4ATH1-F1
#
_cell.length_a   1.000
_cell.length_b   1.000
_cell.length_c   1.000
_cell.angle_alpha   90.00
_cell.angle_beta   90.00
_cell.angle_gamma   90.00
#
_symmetry.space_group_name_H-M   'P 1'
#
loop_
_entity.id
_entity.type
_entity.pdbx_description
1 polymer ?
#
loop_
_entity_poly.entity_id
_entity_poly.type
_entity_poly.pdbx_seq_one_letter_code
_entity_poly.pdbx_strand_id
1 'polypeptide(L)'
;MVVDKQIIHGFFIQERLKPLSRFLLVLISLSCMAGCSAISQKVAIEKVQLKTAIELRRKLDTWTEQLHSNDPTIRSSAAVSLLGLNLLNAQEPLIRILKDPKEREDVKISVIKAFGFTKDDRATDVLILLLESDSTAIQNAVVETLGELKTTNSVRMISEAMLETQRPVNTKMLLAKALGNTNDRNAIEPLIQVLAIDDEGLRETAKKALEKITKLSSSNDAVWWNKWWALNKTKTREQWLEDLVVKQEEHEKQLESKIELMKLEVAQKSIRLLETRPDTTDPKPLIEAIRSDYPEVKIFATKELVKLKDPSVVDVLIQAISDTSEEVRIEVIQALGEVGDERAVKPLINALNDESLDVREVAAKSLGKLRKPEAGDALISALSNNTDLSIVCACIEALGYLGDARAVDPLLGFLTNKESKIRECTAAALGKLRDSRAVDALIGALSDTEERVRWYAADSLGKIGNPLCTDSLIKLLSDTSARVRESAVTALGQIGNQQAIESLIKALQDVDKRVAEQAAESLVNIKKNEF
;
A
#
# COMPACT_ATOMS: atom_id res chain seq x y z
N MET A 1 -11.47 -65.67 -10.30
CA MET A 1 -12.69 -66.22 -9.65
C MET A 1 -13.41 -65.08 -8.98
N VAL A 2 -14.55 -64.72 -9.56
CA VAL A 2 -15.54 -63.79 -9.00
C VAL A 2 -16.16 -64.49 -7.80
N VAL A 3 -15.98 -63.93 -6.59
CA VAL A 3 -16.72 -64.35 -5.40
C VAL A 3 -17.39 -63.12 -4.80
N ASP A 4 -18.70 -63.13 -4.95
CA ASP A 4 -19.80 -62.29 -4.49
C ASP A 4 -19.57 -61.05 -3.62
N LYS A 5 -19.93 -59.91 -4.23
CA LYS A 5 -20.34 -58.64 -3.58
C LYS A 5 -21.65 -58.72 -2.78
N GLN A 6 -22.25 -59.90 -2.59
CA GLN A 6 -23.58 -60.06 -1.98
C GLN A 6 -23.61 -60.51 -0.51
N ILE A 7 -22.47 -60.87 0.11
CA ILE A 7 -22.50 -61.44 1.48
C ILE A 7 -22.38 -60.37 2.60
N ILE A 8 -22.06 -59.12 2.30
CA ILE A 8 -21.99 -58.03 3.31
C ILE A 8 -23.22 -57.08 3.26
N HIS A 9 -24.23 -57.40 2.45
CA HIS A 9 -25.54 -56.70 2.53
C HIS A 9 -26.47 -57.29 3.62
N GLY A 10 -26.08 -58.38 4.27
CA GLY A 10 -26.93 -59.17 5.18
C GLY A 10 -26.89 -58.82 6.67
N PHE A 11 -26.07 -57.86 7.12
CA PHE A 11 -26.08 -57.38 8.51
C PHE A 11 -26.57 -55.94 8.60
N PHE A 12 -27.79 -55.73 8.11
CA PHE A 12 -28.60 -54.56 8.42
C PHE A 12 -28.99 -54.63 9.91
N ILE A 13 -28.22 -54.00 10.79
CA ILE A 13 -28.72 -53.51 12.10
C ILE A 13 -29.07 -52.03 11.92
N GLN A 14 -30.05 -51.73 11.06
CA GLN A 14 -30.69 -50.40 11.02
C GLN A 14 -31.93 -50.29 11.92
N GLU A 15 -32.32 -51.33 12.66
CA GLU A 15 -33.53 -51.29 13.51
C GLU A 15 -33.32 -51.23 15.03
N ARG A 16 -32.08 -51.07 15.53
CA ARG A 16 -31.86 -50.90 16.99
C ARG A 16 -31.07 -49.66 17.42
N LEU A 17 -30.81 -48.71 16.52
CA LEU A 17 -30.16 -47.43 16.87
C LEU A 17 -31.07 -46.19 16.75
N LYS A 18 -32.27 -46.32 16.17
CA LYS A 18 -33.26 -45.23 16.11
C LYS A 18 -33.73 -44.66 17.47
N PRO A 19 -33.70 -45.39 18.61
CA PRO A 19 -34.08 -44.78 19.88
C PRO A 19 -32.97 -43.88 20.47
N LEU A 20 -31.69 -44.17 20.21
CA LEU A 20 -30.56 -43.50 20.86
C LEU A 20 -30.30 -42.09 20.31
N SER A 21 -30.49 -41.87 19.01
CA SER A 21 -30.32 -40.52 18.41
C SER A 21 -31.52 -39.60 18.68
N ARG A 22 -32.75 -40.14 18.74
CA ARG A 22 -33.95 -39.36 19.10
C ARG A 22 -33.97 -38.97 20.57
N PHE A 23 -33.44 -39.79 21.47
CA PHE A 23 -33.36 -39.45 22.89
C PHE A 23 -32.38 -38.30 23.18
N LEU A 24 -31.26 -38.22 22.46
CA LEU A 24 -30.28 -37.13 22.66
C LEU A 24 -30.80 -35.77 22.15
N LEU A 25 -31.55 -35.75 21.03
CA LEU A 25 -32.12 -34.53 20.45
C LEU A 25 -33.30 -33.96 21.25
N VAL A 26 -34.08 -34.78 21.94
CA VAL A 26 -35.19 -34.33 22.80
C VAL A 26 -34.68 -33.78 24.16
N LEU A 27 -33.48 -34.15 24.59
CA LEU A 27 -32.92 -33.70 25.89
C LEU A 27 -32.32 -32.29 25.86
N ILE A 28 -32.00 -31.73 24.69
CA ILE A 28 -31.50 -30.35 24.56
C ILE A 28 -32.65 -29.33 24.59
N SER A 29 -33.90 -29.73 24.30
CA SER A 29 -35.06 -28.83 24.24
C SER A 29 -35.92 -28.77 25.51
N LEU A 30 -35.71 -29.66 26.49
CA LEU A 30 -36.52 -29.74 27.72
C LEU A 30 -35.90 -29.03 28.94
N SER A 31 -34.77 -28.35 28.79
CA SER A 31 -34.19 -27.48 29.83
C SER A 31 -34.93 -26.14 30.01
N CYS A 32 -35.97 -25.87 29.22
CA CYS A 32 -36.66 -24.58 29.22
C CYS A 32 -38.07 -24.55 29.82
N MET A 33 -38.70 -25.64 30.29
CA MET A 33 -40.03 -25.53 30.90
C MET A 33 -40.28 -26.44 32.12
N ALA A 34 -40.79 -25.79 33.16
CA ALA A 34 -41.51 -26.27 34.33
C ALA A 34 -40.70 -26.82 35.53
N GLY A 35 -40.87 -26.11 36.65
CA GLY A 35 -40.55 -26.59 37.98
C GLY A 35 -41.50 -27.68 38.48
N CYS A 36 -41.06 -28.34 39.55
CA CYS A 36 -41.82 -29.24 40.42
C CYS A 36 -42.19 -30.65 39.87
N SER A 37 -41.19 -31.53 39.73
CA SER A 37 -41.22 -32.97 40.13
C SER A 37 -39.85 -33.68 39.97
N ALA A 38 -38.75 -32.94 40.13
CA ALA A 38 -37.44 -33.26 39.55
C ALA A 38 -36.58 -34.35 40.25
N ILE A 39 -37.05 -35.04 41.30
CA ILE A 39 -36.18 -35.92 42.11
C ILE A 39 -36.36 -37.42 41.76
N SER A 40 -37.59 -37.89 41.51
CA SER A 40 -37.87 -39.30 41.19
C SER A 40 -37.47 -39.68 39.75
N GLN A 41 -37.75 -38.81 38.78
CA GLN A 41 -37.30 -38.98 37.40
C GLN A 41 -35.78 -38.89 37.26
N LYS A 42 -35.09 -38.04 38.04
CA LYS A 42 -33.62 -37.94 38.05
C LYS A 42 -32.95 -39.26 38.39
N VAL A 43 -33.41 -39.93 39.45
CA VAL A 43 -32.81 -41.19 39.93
C VAL A 43 -33.07 -42.36 38.96
N ALA A 44 -34.25 -42.40 38.31
CA ALA A 44 -34.55 -43.40 37.29
C ALA A 44 -33.74 -43.17 36.00
N ILE A 45 -33.57 -41.90 35.59
CA ILE A 45 -32.74 -41.49 34.45
C ILE A 45 -31.26 -41.80 34.74
N GLU A 46 -30.75 -41.49 35.95
CA GLU A 46 -29.37 -41.79 36.37
C GLU A 46 -29.08 -43.31 36.40
N LYS A 47 -30.00 -44.14 36.93
CA LYS A 47 -29.81 -45.61 36.94
C LYS A 47 -29.83 -46.23 35.55
N VAL A 48 -30.66 -45.72 34.64
CA VAL A 48 -30.70 -46.18 33.23
C VAL A 48 -29.42 -45.73 32.51
N GLN A 49 -28.98 -44.48 32.70
CA GLN A 49 -27.71 -43.94 32.17
C GLN A 49 -26.49 -44.73 32.65
N LEU A 50 -26.46 -45.16 33.92
CA LEU A 50 -25.36 -45.95 34.48
C LEU A 50 -25.30 -47.36 33.86
N LYS A 51 -26.45 -48.02 33.66
CA LYS A 51 -26.50 -49.35 33.01
C LYS A 51 -26.04 -49.31 31.55
N THR A 52 -26.46 -48.30 30.78
CA THR A 52 -25.98 -48.12 29.41
C THR A 52 -24.50 -47.77 29.35
N ALA A 53 -23.97 -46.99 30.30
CA ALA A 53 -22.54 -46.67 30.38
C ALA A 53 -21.66 -47.90 30.69
N ILE A 54 -22.12 -48.80 31.56
CA ILE A 54 -21.40 -50.05 31.89
C ILE A 54 -21.36 -50.99 30.68
N GLU A 55 -22.48 -51.18 29.99
CA GLU A 55 -22.53 -52.07 28.81
C GLU A 55 -21.71 -51.52 27.64
N LEU A 56 -21.68 -50.19 27.47
CA LEU A 56 -20.83 -49.51 26.50
C LEU A 56 -19.35 -49.71 26.82
N ARG A 57 -18.95 -49.56 28.09
CA ARG A 57 -17.58 -49.81 28.56
C ARG A 57 -17.15 -51.26 28.33
N ARG A 58 -18.01 -52.22 28.67
CA ARG A 58 -17.75 -53.65 28.42
C ARG A 58 -17.51 -53.95 26.94
N LYS A 59 -18.30 -53.34 26.04
CA LYS A 59 -18.11 -53.47 24.59
C LYS A 59 -16.84 -52.80 24.08
N LEU A 60 -16.48 -51.63 24.63
CA LEU A 60 -15.22 -50.95 24.33
C LEU A 60 -14.02 -51.83 24.72
N ASP A 61 -14.05 -52.43 25.91
CA ASP A 61 -12.99 -53.34 26.38
C ASP A 61 -12.91 -54.58 25.47
N THR A 62 -14.06 -55.16 25.12
CA THR A 62 -14.13 -56.32 24.21
C THR A 62 -13.55 -56.00 22.82
N TRP A 63 -13.91 -54.86 22.23
CA TRP A 63 -13.35 -54.45 20.95
C TRP A 63 -11.87 -54.14 21.04
N THR A 64 -11.42 -53.55 22.15
CA THR A 64 -9.99 -53.27 22.37
C THR A 64 -9.19 -54.58 22.44
N GLU A 65 -9.68 -55.61 23.12
CA GLU A 65 -9.06 -56.95 23.14
C GLU A 65 -9.07 -57.60 21.75
N GLN A 66 -10.15 -57.44 20.99
CA GLN A 66 -10.30 -58.00 19.65
C GLN A 66 -9.33 -57.39 18.62
N LEU A 67 -8.74 -56.22 18.88
CA LEU A 67 -7.70 -55.62 18.02
C LEU A 67 -6.43 -56.48 17.95
N HIS A 68 -6.16 -57.29 18.97
CA HIS A 68 -5.01 -58.20 19.01
C HIS A 68 -5.33 -59.62 18.54
N SER A 69 -6.54 -59.87 18.04
CA SER A 69 -6.92 -61.18 17.48
C SER A 69 -5.99 -61.61 16.34
N ASN A 70 -5.78 -62.92 16.18
CA ASN A 70 -5.04 -63.47 15.04
C ASN A 70 -5.90 -63.49 13.76
N ASP A 71 -7.22 -63.32 13.87
CA ASP A 71 -8.13 -63.23 12.73
C ASP A 71 -8.21 -61.76 12.21
N PRO A 72 -7.76 -61.47 10.98
CA PRO A 72 -7.84 -60.14 10.38
C PRO A 72 -9.26 -59.56 10.31
N THR A 73 -10.27 -60.42 10.18
CA THR A 73 -11.68 -60.03 10.09
C THR A 73 -12.17 -59.46 11.42
N ILE A 74 -11.83 -60.14 12.52
CA ILE A 74 -12.19 -59.73 13.88
C ILE A 74 -11.53 -58.39 14.21
N ARG A 75 -10.24 -58.24 13.88
CA ARG A 75 -9.51 -56.97 14.10
C ARG A 75 -10.11 -55.80 13.33
N SER A 76 -10.38 -56.00 12.04
CA SER A 76 -10.92 -54.94 11.18
C SER A 76 -12.33 -54.54 11.63
N SER A 77 -13.16 -55.51 12.02
CA SER A 77 -14.49 -55.24 12.58
C SER A 77 -14.42 -54.48 13.91
N ALA A 78 -13.50 -54.84 14.81
CA ALA A 78 -13.28 -54.15 16.07
C ALA A 78 -12.81 -52.71 15.86
N ALA A 79 -11.84 -52.48 14.99
CA ALA A 79 -11.32 -51.15 14.68
C ALA A 79 -12.40 -50.23 14.07
N VAL A 80 -13.18 -50.72 13.10
CA VAL A 80 -14.30 -49.96 12.51
C VAL A 80 -15.40 -49.69 13.53
N SER A 81 -15.69 -50.66 14.41
CA SER A 81 -16.71 -50.49 15.46
C SER A 81 -16.31 -49.41 16.47
N LEU A 82 -15.03 -49.34 16.84
CA LEU A 82 -14.49 -48.30 17.71
C LEU A 82 -14.59 -46.92 17.08
N LEU A 83 -14.27 -46.78 15.78
CA LEU A 83 -14.38 -45.51 15.06
C LEU A 83 -15.84 -45.08 14.81
N GLY A 84 -16.74 -46.04 14.63
CA GLY A 84 -18.18 -45.80 14.46
C GLY A 84 -18.89 -45.30 15.72
N LEU A 85 -18.25 -45.33 16.88
CA LEU A 85 -18.76 -44.71 18.09
C LEU A 85 -18.55 -43.19 18.04
N ASN A 86 -19.65 -42.44 18.01
CA ASN A 86 -19.63 -40.98 18.14
C ASN A 86 -19.39 -40.52 19.60
N LEU A 87 -18.35 -41.07 20.23
CA LEU A 87 -17.89 -40.69 21.57
C LEU A 87 -16.59 -39.89 21.43
N LEU A 88 -16.45 -38.84 22.25
CA LEU A 88 -15.16 -38.17 22.42
C LEU A 88 -14.10 -39.20 22.83
N ASN A 89 -13.01 -39.27 22.06
CA ASN A 89 -11.83 -40.11 22.30
C ASN A 89 -11.98 -41.61 22.05
N ALA A 90 -13.00 -42.07 21.32
CA ALA A 90 -13.13 -43.48 20.92
C ALA A 90 -11.96 -43.98 20.05
N GLN A 91 -11.29 -43.07 19.35
CA GLN A 91 -10.11 -43.32 18.51
C GLN A 91 -8.79 -43.39 19.30
N GLU A 92 -8.77 -42.98 20.58
CA GLU A 92 -7.56 -42.92 21.40
C GLU A 92 -6.84 -44.28 21.54
N PRO A 93 -7.53 -45.41 21.79
CA PRO A 93 -6.88 -46.73 21.81
C PRO A 93 -6.23 -47.09 20.46
N LEU A 94 -6.87 -46.70 19.36
CA LEU A 94 -6.37 -46.94 18.00
C LEU A 94 -5.13 -46.08 17.71
N ILE A 95 -5.14 -44.81 18.10
CA ILE A 95 -3.99 -43.91 17.98
C ILE A 95 -2.80 -44.42 18.80
N ARG A 96 -3.04 -44.96 20.01
CA ARG A 96 -1.99 -45.57 20.84
C ARG A 96 -1.34 -46.77 20.17
N ILE A 97 -2.14 -47.66 19.58
CA ILE A 97 -1.68 -48.81 18.79
C ILE A 97 -0.79 -48.36 17.62
N LEU A 98 -1.19 -47.28 16.93
CA LEU A 98 -0.39 -46.72 15.83
C LEU A 98 0.96 -46.16 16.31
N LYS A 99 0.98 -45.53 17.49
CA LYS A 99 2.20 -44.92 18.07
C LYS A 99 3.15 -45.93 18.74
N ASP A 100 2.68 -47.12 19.11
CA ASP A 100 3.50 -48.12 19.80
C ASP A 100 4.49 -48.80 18.84
N PRO A 101 5.82 -48.62 19.01
CA PRO A 101 6.81 -49.25 18.13
C PRO A 101 6.86 -50.78 18.25
N LYS A 102 6.41 -51.37 19.37
CA LYS A 102 6.46 -52.82 19.63
C LYS A 102 5.23 -53.57 19.13
N GLU A 103 4.20 -52.84 18.73
CA GLU A 103 2.95 -53.43 18.27
C GLU A 103 3.11 -54.16 16.93
N ARG A 104 2.33 -55.23 16.75
CA ARG A 104 2.41 -56.07 15.54
C ARG A 104 2.01 -55.28 14.30
N GLU A 105 2.79 -55.45 13.24
CA GLU A 105 2.58 -54.77 11.96
C GLU A 105 1.19 -55.01 11.37
N ASP A 106 0.70 -56.24 11.44
CA ASP A 106 -0.61 -56.63 10.91
C ASP A 106 -1.78 -55.98 11.70
N VAL A 107 -1.61 -55.74 13.01
CA VAL A 107 -2.56 -54.97 13.84
C VAL A 107 -2.58 -53.51 13.41
N LYS A 108 -1.40 -52.89 13.24
CA LYS A 108 -1.30 -51.50 12.75
C LYS A 108 -1.97 -51.33 11.40
N ILE A 109 -1.75 -52.25 10.46
CA ILE A 109 -2.36 -52.21 9.11
C ILE A 109 -3.89 -52.29 9.20
N SER A 110 -4.46 -53.16 10.05
CA SER A 110 -5.90 -53.22 10.26
C SER A 110 -6.47 -51.91 10.83
N VAL A 111 -5.76 -51.28 11.77
CA VAL A 111 -6.17 -49.99 12.35
C VAL A 111 -6.07 -48.86 11.33
N ILE A 112 -4.97 -48.77 10.57
CA ILE A 112 -4.79 -47.79 9.49
C ILE A 112 -5.95 -47.86 8.50
N LYS A 113 -6.25 -49.05 7.97
CA LYS A 113 -7.34 -49.24 6.99
C LYS A 113 -8.72 -48.90 7.55
N ALA A 114 -8.94 -49.09 8.85
CA ALA A 114 -10.21 -48.74 9.49
C ALA A 114 -10.47 -47.22 9.42
N PHE A 115 -9.45 -46.37 9.62
CA PHE A 115 -9.59 -44.92 9.48
C PHE A 115 -10.01 -44.49 8.07
N GLY A 116 -9.47 -45.16 7.03
CA GLY A 116 -9.80 -44.89 5.63
C GLY A 116 -11.25 -45.28 5.31
N PHE A 117 -11.64 -46.48 5.75
CA PHE A 117 -13.01 -46.99 5.58
C PHE A 117 -14.07 -46.10 6.24
N THR A 118 -13.79 -45.59 7.45
CA THR A 118 -14.71 -44.68 8.16
C THR A 118 -14.57 -43.22 7.76
N LYS A 119 -13.58 -42.88 6.93
CA LYS A 119 -13.22 -41.50 6.55
C LYS A 119 -12.97 -40.58 7.75
N ASP A 120 -12.35 -41.14 8.77
CA ASP A 120 -12.06 -40.43 10.01
C ASP A 120 -10.68 -39.79 9.94
N ASP A 121 -10.62 -38.46 9.88
CA ASP A 121 -9.40 -37.69 9.69
C ASP A 121 -8.70 -37.28 11.00
N ARG A 122 -9.20 -37.75 12.16
CA ARG A 122 -8.64 -37.37 13.47
C ARG A 122 -7.24 -37.94 13.73
N ALA A 123 -6.82 -38.93 12.95
CA ALA A 123 -5.49 -39.54 13.04
C ALA A 123 -4.58 -39.16 11.86
N THR A 124 -4.93 -38.16 11.05
CA THR A 124 -4.15 -37.79 9.86
C THR A 124 -2.70 -37.43 10.18
N ASP A 125 -2.44 -36.75 11.29
CA ASP A 125 -1.09 -36.43 11.77
C ASP A 125 -0.25 -37.69 12.07
N VAL A 126 -0.84 -38.65 12.78
CA VAL A 126 -0.20 -39.92 13.14
C VAL A 126 0.05 -40.78 11.89
N LEU A 127 -0.92 -40.83 10.98
CA LEU A 127 -0.78 -41.52 9.70
C LEU A 127 0.37 -40.92 8.88
N ILE A 128 0.48 -39.59 8.81
CA ILE A 128 1.58 -38.90 8.12
C ILE A 128 2.94 -39.29 8.72
N LEU A 129 3.06 -39.38 10.05
CA LEU A 129 4.30 -39.82 10.71
C LEU A 129 4.66 -41.28 10.38
N LEU A 130 3.67 -42.16 10.25
CA LEU A 130 3.90 -43.57 9.92
C LEU A 130 4.45 -43.80 8.50
N LEU A 131 4.41 -42.80 7.63
CA LEU A 131 5.07 -42.87 6.32
C LEU A 131 6.61 -42.95 6.43
N GLU A 132 7.17 -42.55 7.58
CA GLU A 132 8.60 -42.62 7.84
C GLU A 132 9.02 -43.97 8.45
N SER A 133 8.09 -44.94 8.56
CA SER A 133 8.42 -46.29 9.00
C SER A 133 9.22 -47.09 7.96
N ASP A 134 10.02 -48.05 8.40
CA ASP A 134 10.79 -48.94 7.51
C ASP A 134 9.92 -49.98 6.77
N SER A 135 8.66 -50.16 7.18
CA SER A 135 7.75 -51.13 6.57
C SER A 135 7.05 -50.53 5.35
N THR A 136 7.34 -51.13 4.19
CA THR A 136 6.62 -50.83 2.94
C THR A 136 5.14 -51.19 3.01
N ALA A 137 4.73 -52.18 3.81
CA ALA A 137 3.33 -52.56 3.97
C ALA A 137 2.55 -51.50 4.78
N ILE A 138 3.17 -50.96 5.84
CA ILE A 138 2.60 -49.83 6.61
C ILE A 138 2.51 -48.60 5.71
N GLN A 139 3.59 -48.21 5.02
CA GLN A 139 3.59 -47.06 4.11
C GLN A 139 2.48 -47.16 3.05
N ASN A 140 2.31 -48.32 2.41
CA ASN A 140 1.26 -48.52 1.41
C ASN A 140 -0.15 -48.43 2.00
N ALA A 141 -0.38 -49.04 3.18
CA ALA A 141 -1.66 -48.96 3.87
C ALA A 141 -2.01 -47.50 4.26
N VAL A 142 -1.02 -46.73 4.70
CA VAL A 142 -1.17 -45.31 5.04
C VAL A 142 -1.51 -44.49 3.78
N VAL A 143 -0.79 -44.67 2.67
CA VAL A 143 -1.05 -43.92 1.42
C VAL A 143 -2.46 -44.19 0.87
N GLU A 144 -2.91 -45.44 0.92
CA GLU A 144 -4.28 -45.81 0.54
C GLU A 144 -5.29 -45.11 1.46
N THR A 145 -5.10 -45.24 2.78
CA THR A 145 -5.95 -44.66 3.81
C THR A 145 -6.07 -43.14 3.69
N LEU A 146 -4.94 -42.42 3.61
CA LEU A 146 -4.91 -40.96 3.45
C LEU A 146 -5.64 -40.52 2.16
N GLY A 147 -5.55 -41.33 1.09
CA GLY A 147 -6.29 -41.13 -0.14
C GLY A 147 -7.80 -41.33 -0.02
N GLU A 148 -8.26 -42.16 0.92
CA GLU A 148 -9.68 -42.48 1.13
C GLU A 148 -10.39 -41.49 2.05
N LEU A 149 -9.67 -40.78 2.93
CA LEU A 149 -10.23 -39.80 3.88
C LEU A 149 -11.06 -38.72 3.17
N LYS A 150 -10.46 -38.06 2.17
CA LYS A 150 -11.12 -37.05 1.31
C LYS A 150 -11.82 -35.92 2.07
N THR A 151 -11.38 -35.62 3.29
CA THR A 151 -11.86 -34.46 4.04
C THR A 151 -10.98 -33.25 3.72
N THR A 152 -11.56 -32.04 3.73
CA THR A 152 -10.79 -30.80 3.48
C THR A 152 -9.61 -30.64 4.45
N ASN A 153 -9.81 -31.01 5.72
CA ASN A 153 -8.75 -30.95 6.72
C ASN A 153 -7.64 -31.97 6.46
N SER A 154 -7.97 -33.22 6.10
CA SER A 154 -6.96 -34.23 5.76
C SER A 154 -6.12 -33.82 4.55
N VAL A 155 -6.76 -33.32 3.48
CA VAL A 155 -6.06 -32.84 2.28
C VAL A 155 -5.10 -31.70 2.63
N ARG A 156 -5.54 -30.71 3.41
CA ARG A 156 -4.70 -29.61 3.90
C ARG A 156 -3.48 -30.13 4.67
N MET A 157 -3.69 -31.04 5.63
CA MET A 157 -2.59 -31.61 6.44
C MET A 157 -1.58 -32.41 5.60
N ILE A 158 -2.07 -33.20 4.63
CA ILE A 158 -1.20 -33.96 3.71
C ILE A 158 -0.40 -32.98 2.82
N SER A 159 -1.04 -31.91 2.32
CA SER A 159 -0.38 -30.88 1.51
C SER A 159 0.69 -30.11 2.28
N GLU A 160 0.38 -29.67 3.50
CA GLU A 160 1.35 -29.00 4.39
C GLU A 160 2.55 -29.91 4.65
N ALA A 161 2.31 -31.16 5.05
CA ALA A 161 3.35 -32.15 5.29
C ALA A 161 4.23 -32.38 4.05
N MET A 162 3.65 -32.47 2.86
CA MET A 162 4.40 -32.70 1.62
C MET A 162 5.35 -31.53 1.27
N LEU A 163 4.93 -30.30 1.58
CA LEU A 163 5.68 -29.08 1.26
C LEU A 163 6.75 -28.73 2.30
N GLU A 164 6.75 -29.37 3.47
CA GLU A 164 7.77 -29.16 4.50
C GLU A 164 9.19 -29.36 3.97
N THR A 165 10.06 -28.37 4.14
CA THR A 165 11.42 -28.35 3.56
C THR A 165 12.26 -29.53 4.04
N GLN A 166 12.21 -29.87 5.33
CA GLN A 166 13.06 -30.87 5.97
C GLN A 166 12.59 -32.32 5.78
N ARG A 167 11.40 -32.52 5.22
CA ARG A 167 10.82 -33.86 5.11
C ARG A 167 11.52 -34.68 4.01
N PRO A 168 11.81 -35.99 4.25
CA PRO A 168 12.49 -36.82 3.26
C PRO A 168 11.74 -36.91 1.92
N VAL A 169 12.48 -36.95 0.81
CA VAL A 169 11.90 -37.02 -0.55
C VAL A 169 10.97 -38.22 -0.72
N ASN A 170 11.36 -39.39 -0.20
CA ASN A 170 10.51 -40.59 -0.23
C ASN A 170 9.15 -40.36 0.45
N THR A 171 9.14 -39.70 1.61
CA THR A 171 7.91 -39.34 2.32
C THR A 171 7.06 -38.36 1.49
N LYS A 172 7.69 -37.36 0.86
CA LYS A 172 7.02 -36.44 -0.06
C LYS A 172 6.38 -37.16 -1.25
N MET A 173 7.06 -38.17 -1.81
CA MET A 173 6.52 -39.00 -2.90
C MET A 173 5.29 -39.79 -2.44
N LEU A 174 5.33 -40.40 -1.24
CA LEU A 174 4.20 -41.12 -0.67
C LEU A 174 3.01 -40.18 -0.41
N LEU A 175 3.27 -38.97 0.11
CA LEU A 175 2.25 -37.94 0.33
C LEU A 175 1.65 -37.45 -1.00
N ALA A 176 2.47 -37.20 -2.03
CA ALA A 176 1.99 -36.83 -3.37
C ALA A 176 1.09 -37.92 -3.97
N LYS A 177 1.45 -39.20 -3.79
CA LYS A 177 0.63 -40.34 -4.20
C LYS A 177 -0.70 -40.39 -3.43
N ALA A 178 -0.67 -40.13 -2.11
CA ALA A 178 -1.88 -40.05 -1.29
C ALA A 178 -2.80 -38.92 -1.74
N LEU A 179 -2.25 -37.71 -1.99
CA LEU A 179 -2.99 -36.57 -2.55
C LEU A 179 -3.65 -36.93 -3.89
N GLY A 180 -2.92 -37.59 -4.79
CA GLY A 180 -3.48 -38.08 -6.06
C GLY A 180 -4.65 -39.06 -5.88
N ASN A 181 -4.69 -39.82 -4.79
CA ASN A 181 -5.80 -40.73 -4.47
C ASN A 181 -7.03 -40.02 -3.90
N THR A 182 -6.87 -38.84 -3.30
CA THR A 182 -8.00 -38.06 -2.75
C THR A 182 -8.98 -37.63 -3.83
N ASN A 183 -8.48 -37.39 -5.06
CA ASN A 183 -9.21 -36.72 -6.14
C ASN A 183 -9.80 -35.36 -5.71
N ASP A 184 -9.18 -34.70 -4.72
CA ASP A 184 -9.57 -33.36 -4.26
C ASP A 184 -8.81 -32.29 -5.07
N ARG A 185 -9.51 -31.23 -5.45
CA ARG A 185 -8.94 -30.11 -6.21
C ARG A 185 -7.97 -29.28 -5.37
N ASN A 186 -8.18 -29.23 -4.06
CA ASN A 186 -7.28 -28.52 -3.13
C ASN A 186 -5.86 -29.12 -3.13
N ALA A 187 -5.69 -30.34 -3.64
CA ALA A 187 -4.39 -30.98 -3.82
C ALA A 187 -3.61 -30.51 -5.06
N ILE A 188 -4.26 -29.87 -6.04
CA ILE A 188 -3.63 -29.51 -7.32
C ILE A 188 -2.50 -28.50 -7.13
N GLU A 189 -2.75 -27.42 -6.41
CA GLU A 189 -1.78 -26.35 -6.22
C GLU A 189 -0.52 -26.84 -5.46
N PRO A 190 -0.64 -27.55 -4.31
CA PRO A 190 0.51 -28.17 -3.66
C PRO A 190 1.31 -29.11 -4.56
N LEU A 191 0.63 -29.88 -5.41
CA LEU A 191 1.30 -30.79 -6.36
C LEU A 191 2.05 -30.03 -7.46
N ILE A 192 1.54 -28.88 -7.93
CA ILE A 192 2.25 -28.01 -8.87
C ILE A 192 3.53 -27.45 -8.24
N GLN A 193 3.47 -27.01 -6.97
CA GLN A 193 4.66 -26.51 -6.25
C GLN A 193 5.76 -27.57 -6.16
N VAL A 194 5.38 -28.84 -6.01
CA VAL A 194 6.33 -29.96 -5.99
C VAL A 194 7.02 -30.19 -7.35
N LEU A 195 6.41 -29.78 -8.47
CA LEU A 195 7.03 -29.91 -9.80
C LEU A 195 8.31 -29.06 -9.95
N ALA A 196 8.47 -28.04 -9.12
CA ALA A 196 9.65 -27.18 -9.06
C ALA A 196 10.82 -27.75 -8.24
N ILE A 197 10.59 -28.80 -7.43
CA ILE A 197 11.62 -29.41 -6.59
C ILE A 197 12.63 -30.17 -7.47
N ASP A 198 13.91 -30.09 -7.08
CA ASP A 198 15.03 -30.73 -7.78
C ASP A 198 15.15 -32.24 -7.47
N ASP A 199 14.07 -32.98 -7.71
CA ASP A 199 14.07 -34.45 -7.66
C ASP A 199 13.17 -35.03 -8.75
N GLU A 200 13.73 -35.86 -9.64
CA GLU A 200 13.00 -36.40 -10.79
C GLU A 200 11.88 -37.37 -10.39
N GLY A 201 12.13 -38.23 -9.40
CA GLY A 201 11.16 -39.21 -8.93
C GLY A 201 9.92 -38.57 -8.30
N LEU A 202 10.13 -37.52 -7.51
CA LEU A 202 9.08 -36.73 -6.89
C LEU A 202 8.28 -35.94 -7.92
N ARG A 203 8.94 -35.32 -8.91
CA ARG A 203 8.25 -34.64 -10.02
C ARG A 203 7.36 -35.62 -10.80
N GLU A 204 7.86 -36.80 -11.14
CA GLU A 204 7.08 -37.79 -11.87
C GLU A 204 5.90 -38.32 -11.05
N THR A 205 6.08 -38.46 -9.73
CA THR A 205 5.00 -38.85 -8.81
C THR A 205 3.92 -37.76 -8.74
N ALA A 206 4.32 -36.49 -8.65
CA ALA A 206 3.40 -35.35 -8.66
C ALA A 206 2.66 -35.24 -10.00
N LYS A 207 3.32 -35.46 -11.14
CA LYS A 207 2.68 -35.50 -12.47
C LYS A 207 1.60 -36.58 -12.55
N LYS A 208 1.88 -37.80 -12.05
CA LYS A 208 0.91 -38.89 -12.00
C LYS A 208 -0.28 -38.57 -11.08
N ALA A 209 -0.01 -37.93 -9.94
CA ALA A 209 -1.06 -37.48 -9.02
C ALA A 209 -1.97 -36.43 -9.66
N LEU A 210 -1.39 -35.42 -10.34
CA LEU A 210 -2.12 -34.41 -11.10
C LEU A 210 -2.93 -35.01 -12.24
N GLU A 211 -2.35 -35.94 -13.01
CA GLU A 211 -3.05 -36.65 -14.07
C GLU A 211 -4.27 -37.43 -13.53
N LYS A 212 -4.12 -38.06 -12.37
CA LYS A 212 -5.21 -38.80 -11.71
C LYS A 212 -6.35 -37.87 -11.27
N ILE A 213 -6.02 -36.75 -10.63
CA ILE A 213 -7.02 -35.77 -10.15
C ILE A 213 -7.75 -35.13 -11.34
N THR A 214 -7.04 -34.78 -12.41
CA THR A 214 -7.60 -34.11 -13.59
C THR A 214 -8.50 -35.03 -14.43
N LYS A 215 -8.13 -36.32 -14.59
CA LYS A 215 -8.96 -37.31 -15.31
C LYS A 215 -10.26 -37.68 -14.60
N LEU A 216 -10.27 -37.69 -13.27
CA LEU A 216 -11.40 -38.15 -12.45
C LEU A 216 -12.34 -37.04 -11.99
N SER A 217 -12.05 -35.78 -12.35
CA SER A 217 -12.92 -34.64 -12.05
C SER A 217 -14.31 -34.85 -12.67
N SER A 218 -15.32 -35.16 -11.87
CA SER A 218 -16.70 -35.45 -12.27
C SER A 218 -17.58 -34.18 -12.43
N SER A 219 -16.95 -33.03 -12.66
CA SER A 219 -17.56 -31.70 -12.57
C SER A 219 -17.49 -30.92 -13.89
N ASN A 220 -18.26 -29.83 -14.02
CA ASN A 220 -18.25 -28.96 -15.22
C ASN A 220 -16.85 -28.41 -15.60
N ASP A 221 -15.88 -28.39 -14.67
CA ASP A 221 -14.53 -27.91 -14.93
C ASP A 221 -13.57 -29.00 -15.44
N ALA A 222 -14.02 -30.26 -15.57
CA ALA A 222 -13.18 -31.37 -16.05
C ALA A 222 -12.59 -31.11 -17.44
N VAL A 223 -13.39 -30.50 -18.32
CA VAL A 223 -12.97 -30.11 -19.66
C VAL A 223 -11.85 -29.08 -19.59
N TRP A 224 -11.98 -28.08 -18.72
CA TRP A 224 -10.98 -27.05 -18.52
C TRP A 224 -9.67 -27.64 -17.97
N TRP A 225 -9.75 -28.45 -16.92
CA TRP A 225 -8.57 -29.09 -16.31
C TRP A 225 -7.87 -30.06 -17.25
N ASN A 226 -8.61 -30.84 -18.03
CA ASN A 226 -8.02 -31.72 -19.04
C ASN A 226 -7.30 -30.92 -20.14
N LYS A 227 -7.89 -29.81 -20.59
CA LYS A 227 -7.27 -28.91 -21.56
C LYS A 227 -6.02 -28.24 -20.97
N TRP A 228 -6.11 -27.76 -19.72
CA TRP A 228 -5.01 -27.16 -18.99
C TRP A 228 -3.86 -28.16 -18.80
N TRP A 229 -4.15 -29.38 -18.35
CA TRP A 229 -3.13 -30.41 -18.18
C TRP A 229 -2.49 -30.82 -19.51
N ALA A 230 -3.27 -30.92 -20.59
CA ALA A 230 -2.74 -31.22 -21.93
C ALA A 230 -1.70 -30.19 -22.40
N LEU A 231 -1.88 -28.92 -22.05
CA LEU A 231 -0.96 -27.82 -22.39
C LEU A 231 0.27 -27.75 -21.45
N ASN A 232 0.11 -28.15 -20.19
CA ASN A 232 1.14 -27.96 -19.16
C ASN A 232 1.96 -29.22 -18.83
N LYS A 233 1.49 -30.43 -19.17
CA LYS A 233 2.17 -31.70 -18.82
C LYS A 233 3.58 -31.83 -19.41
N THR A 234 3.87 -31.13 -20.51
CA THR A 234 5.16 -31.13 -21.21
C THR A 234 6.12 -30.05 -20.71
N LYS A 235 5.69 -29.19 -19.77
CA LYS A 235 6.54 -28.13 -19.24
C LYS A 235 7.78 -28.73 -18.54
N THR A 236 8.92 -28.11 -18.78
CA THR A 236 10.16 -28.42 -18.04
C THR A 236 10.07 -27.90 -16.61
N ARG A 237 11.02 -28.30 -15.76
CA ARG A 237 11.10 -27.79 -14.39
C ARG A 237 11.27 -26.28 -14.38
N GLU A 238 12.10 -25.75 -15.27
CA GLU A 238 12.39 -24.32 -15.42
C GLU A 238 11.12 -23.55 -15.78
N GLN A 239 10.30 -24.06 -16.70
CA GLN A 239 9.03 -23.44 -17.05
C GLN A 239 8.00 -23.46 -15.91
N TRP A 240 7.96 -24.52 -15.10
CA TRP A 240 7.12 -24.55 -13.90
C TRP A 240 7.61 -23.58 -12.82
N LEU A 241 8.93 -23.45 -12.66
CA LEU A 241 9.52 -22.46 -11.78
C LEU A 241 9.18 -21.04 -12.23
N GLU A 242 9.29 -20.74 -13.52
CA GLU A 242 8.90 -19.44 -14.09
C GLU A 242 7.43 -19.12 -13.82
N ASP A 243 6.49 -20.05 -14.07
CA ASP A 243 5.07 -19.83 -13.76
C ASP A 243 4.82 -19.55 -12.28
N LEU A 244 5.49 -20.29 -11.39
CA LEU A 244 5.37 -20.10 -9.94
C LEU A 244 5.91 -18.76 -9.49
N VAL A 245 7.05 -18.33 -10.04
CA VAL A 245 7.63 -17.01 -9.79
C VAL A 245 6.69 -15.91 -10.26
N VAL A 246 6.17 -15.99 -11.49
CA VAL A 246 5.21 -15.00 -12.02
C VAL A 246 3.96 -14.91 -11.14
N LYS A 247 3.41 -16.05 -10.72
CA LYS A 247 2.24 -16.08 -9.83
C LYS A 247 2.54 -15.47 -8.46
N GLN A 248 3.75 -15.70 -7.93
CA GLN A 248 4.19 -15.12 -6.66
C GLN A 248 4.36 -13.60 -6.79
N GLU A 249 4.96 -13.11 -7.88
CA GLU A 249 5.08 -11.68 -8.17
C GLU A 249 3.72 -11.00 -8.33
N GLU A 250 2.75 -11.65 -8.99
CA GLU A 250 1.38 -11.14 -9.10
C GLU A 250 0.71 -11.02 -7.72
N HIS A 251 0.86 -12.05 -6.87
CA HIS A 251 0.32 -12.04 -5.51
C HIS A 251 1.00 -10.96 -4.65
N GLU A 252 2.32 -10.78 -4.78
CA GLU A 252 3.09 -9.73 -4.11
C GLU A 252 2.60 -8.34 -4.52
N LYS A 253 2.47 -8.06 -5.82
CA LYS A 253 1.89 -6.80 -6.32
C LYS A 253 0.47 -6.53 -5.80
N GLN A 254 -0.36 -7.57 -5.73
CA GLN A 254 -1.72 -7.44 -5.16
C GLN A 254 -1.67 -7.13 -3.66
N LEU A 255 -0.74 -7.73 -2.92
CA LEU A 255 -0.56 -7.48 -1.50
C LEU A 255 -0.02 -6.07 -1.25
N GLU A 256 0.98 -5.63 -2.01
CA GLU A 256 1.50 -4.26 -2.00
C GLU A 256 0.37 -3.24 -2.27
N SER A 257 -0.44 -3.48 -3.30
CA SER A 257 -1.59 -2.61 -3.62
C SER A 257 -2.60 -2.53 -2.47
N LYS A 258 -2.85 -3.65 -1.78
CA LYS A 258 -3.73 -3.66 -0.59
C LYS A 258 -3.11 -2.91 0.59
N ILE A 259 -1.81 -3.06 0.81
CA ILE A 259 -1.08 -2.35 1.87
C ILE A 259 -1.16 -0.84 1.64
N GLU A 260 -0.93 -0.37 0.41
CA GLU A 260 -1.04 1.06 0.08
C GLU A 260 -2.46 1.58 0.28
N LEU A 261 -3.50 0.82 -0.12
CA LEU A 261 -4.89 1.19 0.16
C LEU A 261 -5.17 1.29 1.67
N MET A 262 -4.68 0.34 2.46
CA MET A 262 -4.83 0.37 3.91
C MET A 262 -4.11 1.57 4.55
N LYS A 263 -2.90 1.91 4.09
CA LYS A 263 -2.18 3.10 4.56
C LYS A 263 -2.98 4.37 4.29
N LEU A 264 -3.54 4.51 3.09
CA LEU A 264 -4.38 5.65 2.71
C LEU A 264 -5.64 5.73 3.57
N GLU A 265 -6.31 4.61 3.85
CA GLU A 265 -7.46 4.58 4.75
C GLU A 265 -7.12 5.01 6.17
N VAL A 266 -5.96 4.59 6.70
CA VAL A 266 -5.48 5.03 8.01
C VAL A 266 -5.20 6.52 8.00
N ALA A 267 -4.48 7.02 7.00
CA ALA A 267 -4.19 8.44 6.84
C ALA A 267 -5.48 9.28 6.81
N GLN A 268 -6.47 8.88 6.00
CA GLN A 268 -7.76 9.57 5.91
C GLN A 268 -8.56 9.55 7.21
N LYS A 269 -8.50 8.46 7.98
CA LYS A 269 -9.16 8.38 9.30
C LYS A 269 -8.45 9.29 10.31
N SER A 270 -7.12 9.31 10.30
CA SER A 270 -6.31 10.20 11.14
C SER A 270 -6.59 11.67 10.83
N ILE A 271 -6.66 12.06 9.55
CA ILE A 271 -7.01 13.43 9.14
C ILE A 271 -8.41 13.79 9.64
N ARG A 272 -9.42 12.94 9.44
CA ARG A 272 -10.79 13.19 9.94
C ARG A 272 -10.87 13.40 11.45
N LEU A 273 -10.05 12.68 12.22
CA LEU A 273 -9.96 12.88 13.67
C LEU A 273 -9.34 14.23 14.02
N LEU A 274 -8.34 14.68 13.26
CA LEU A 274 -7.71 16.00 13.47
C LEU A 274 -8.62 17.16 13.05
N GLU A 275 -9.47 16.97 12.05
CA GLU A 275 -10.48 17.94 11.59
C GLU A 275 -11.61 18.14 12.61
N THR A 276 -12.05 17.05 13.23
CA THR A 276 -13.18 17.05 14.19
C THR A 276 -12.76 17.37 15.62
N ARG A 277 -11.52 17.82 15.82
CA ARG A 277 -10.98 18.06 17.16
C ARG A 277 -11.74 19.19 17.89
N PRO A 278 -11.94 19.10 19.21
CA PRO A 278 -12.73 20.10 19.96
C PRO A 278 -12.04 21.46 20.06
N ASP A 279 -10.71 21.47 20.22
CA ASP A 279 -9.89 22.67 20.32
C ASP A 279 -9.08 22.84 19.03
N THR A 280 -9.54 23.74 18.16
CA THR A 280 -8.84 24.05 16.92
C THR A 280 -7.60 24.90 17.15
N THR A 281 -7.45 25.51 18.33
CA THR A 281 -6.35 26.42 18.66
C THR A 281 -5.15 25.74 19.29
N ASP A 282 -5.30 24.56 19.91
CA ASP A 282 -4.18 23.78 20.44
C ASP A 282 -3.32 23.19 19.29
N PRO A 283 -2.03 23.56 19.17
CA PRO A 283 -1.15 23.02 18.13
C PRO A 283 -0.65 21.61 18.43
N LYS A 284 -0.75 21.11 19.68
CA LYS A 284 -0.12 19.82 20.07
C LYS A 284 -0.57 18.62 19.23
N PRO A 285 -1.87 18.41 18.93
CA PRO A 285 -2.30 17.29 18.10
C PRO A 285 -1.71 17.35 16.69
N LEU A 286 -1.54 18.57 16.15
CA LEU A 286 -0.96 18.77 14.83
C LEU A 286 0.57 18.61 14.84
N ILE A 287 1.25 19.04 15.90
CA ILE A 287 2.69 18.78 16.09
C ILE A 287 2.97 17.28 16.11
N GLU A 288 2.13 16.49 16.79
CA GLU A 288 2.27 15.04 16.80
C GLU A 288 1.96 14.44 15.42
N ALA A 289 0.97 14.98 14.71
CA ALA A 289 0.62 14.54 13.37
C ALA A 289 1.73 14.77 12.32
N ILE A 290 2.59 15.79 12.47
CA ILE A 290 3.78 15.96 11.62
C ILE A 290 4.76 14.78 11.75
N ARG A 291 4.79 14.10 12.89
CA ARG A 291 5.68 12.95 13.14
C ARG A 291 5.10 11.61 12.70
N SER A 292 3.91 11.63 12.11
CA SER A 292 3.22 10.46 11.53
C SER A 292 4.10 9.75 10.50
N ASP A 293 3.89 8.46 10.25
CA ASP A 293 4.52 7.76 9.11
C ASP A 293 3.82 8.05 7.78
N TYR A 294 2.65 8.69 7.81
CA TYR A 294 1.80 8.94 6.65
C TYR A 294 2.00 10.35 6.07
N PRO A 295 2.54 10.50 4.84
CA PRO A 295 2.78 11.81 4.21
C PRO A 295 1.55 12.72 4.17
N GLU A 296 0.37 12.16 3.89
CA GLU A 296 -0.88 12.92 3.79
C GLU A 296 -1.26 13.56 5.13
N VAL A 297 -1.01 12.85 6.23
CA VAL A 297 -1.23 13.36 7.59
C VAL A 297 -0.26 14.49 7.90
N LYS A 298 1.02 14.37 7.50
CA LYS A 298 2.02 15.42 7.68
C LYS A 298 1.65 16.68 6.91
N ILE A 299 1.29 16.54 5.63
CA ILE A 299 0.86 17.65 4.76
C ILE A 299 -0.35 18.36 5.37
N PHE A 300 -1.36 17.60 5.77
CA PHE A 300 -2.53 18.16 6.45
C PHE A 300 -2.14 18.92 7.72
N ALA A 301 -1.30 18.31 8.56
CA ALA A 301 -0.88 18.91 9.82
C ALA A 301 -0.13 20.23 9.60
N THR A 302 0.80 20.25 8.64
CA THR A 302 1.57 21.44 8.25
C THR A 302 0.65 22.58 7.81
N LYS A 303 -0.33 22.31 6.93
CA LYS A 303 -1.31 23.32 6.48
C LYS A 303 -2.09 23.94 7.62
N GLU A 304 -2.54 23.12 8.57
CA GLU A 304 -3.31 23.62 9.70
C GLU A 304 -2.45 24.39 10.70
N LEU A 305 -1.18 24.00 10.91
CA LEU A 305 -0.27 24.71 11.81
C LEU A 305 0.04 26.13 11.34
N VAL A 306 0.18 26.34 10.03
CA VAL A 306 0.39 27.68 9.46
C VAL A 306 -0.76 28.64 9.81
N LYS A 307 -2.01 28.14 9.84
CA LYS A 307 -3.19 28.94 10.18
C LYS A 307 -3.17 29.42 11.63
N LEU A 308 -2.56 28.65 12.53
CA LEU A 308 -2.45 29.00 13.95
C LEU A 308 -1.47 30.15 14.21
N LYS A 309 -0.51 30.37 13.31
CA LYS A 309 0.54 31.40 13.43
C LYS A 309 1.29 31.34 14.76
N ASP A 310 1.40 30.15 15.36
CA ASP A 310 2.10 29.94 16.62
C ASP A 310 3.61 29.76 16.36
N PRO A 311 4.49 30.62 16.89
CA PRO A 311 5.94 30.48 16.73
C PRO A 311 6.53 29.20 17.31
N SER A 312 5.83 28.49 18.21
CA SER A 312 6.32 27.22 18.78
C SER A 312 6.38 26.08 17.76
N VAL A 313 5.72 26.23 16.62
CA VAL A 313 5.63 25.19 15.58
C VAL A 313 6.83 25.22 14.63
N VAL A 314 7.58 26.33 14.62
CA VAL A 314 8.69 26.58 13.69
C VAL A 314 9.78 25.52 13.83
N ASP A 315 10.16 25.15 15.05
CA ASP A 315 11.22 24.16 15.25
C ASP A 315 10.81 22.77 14.74
N VAL A 316 9.52 22.43 14.87
CA VAL A 316 8.96 21.17 14.35
C VAL A 316 8.93 21.17 12.82
N LEU A 317 8.54 22.29 12.21
CA LEU A 317 8.58 22.45 10.75
C LEU A 317 10.02 22.41 10.22
N ILE A 318 10.98 23.03 10.92
CA ILE A 318 12.40 22.96 10.54
C ILE A 318 12.91 21.51 10.56
N GLN A 319 12.50 20.69 11.53
CA GLN A 319 12.85 19.27 11.55
C GLN A 319 12.24 18.51 10.36
N ALA A 320 11.02 18.85 9.97
CA ALA A 320 10.31 18.20 8.87
C ALA A 320 10.79 18.63 7.46
N ILE A 321 11.71 19.60 7.35
CA ILE A 321 12.23 20.07 6.05
C ILE A 321 13.02 18.99 5.31
N SER A 322 13.57 18.01 6.04
CA SER A 322 14.36 16.90 5.50
C SER A 322 13.56 15.60 5.41
N ASP A 323 12.24 15.70 5.28
CA ASP A 323 11.37 14.53 5.13
C ASP A 323 11.72 13.72 3.87
N THR A 324 11.55 12.40 3.96
CA THR A 324 11.78 11.49 2.83
C THR A 324 10.80 11.75 1.68
N SER A 325 9.58 12.21 1.97
CA SER A 325 8.59 12.56 0.96
C SER A 325 8.82 13.97 0.42
N GLU A 326 9.03 14.07 -0.89
CA GLU A 326 9.15 15.35 -1.61
C GLU A 326 7.93 16.26 -1.37
N GLU A 327 6.71 15.72 -1.44
CA GLU A 327 5.47 16.48 -1.23
C GLU A 327 5.41 17.10 0.18
N VAL A 328 5.89 16.36 1.19
CA VAL A 328 5.99 16.86 2.57
C VAL A 328 7.03 17.97 2.66
N ARG A 329 8.22 17.80 2.04
CA ARG A 329 9.26 18.85 2.01
C ARG A 329 8.73 20.14 1.41
N ILE A 330 8.05 20.06 0.26
CA ILE A 330 7.44 21.21 -0.42
C ILE A 330 6.47 21.95 0.52
N GLU A 331 5.54 21.22 1.13
CA GLU A 331 4.52 21.83 2.01
C GLU A 331 5.16 22.49 3.24
N VAL A 332 6.16 21.84 3.86
CA VAL A 332 6.87 22.36 5.02
C VAL A 332 7.67 23.62 4.67
N ILE A 333 8.34 23.65 3.53
CA ILE A 333 9.11 24.82 3.06
C ILE A 333 8.16 26.00 2.81
N GLN A 334 7.03 25.76 2.16
CA GLN A 334 6.02 26.79 1.94
C GLN A 334 5.48 27.32 3.28
N ALA A 335 5.16 26.43 4.21
CA ALA A 335 4.70 26.77 5.54
C ALA A 335 5.71 27.66 6.30
N LEU A 336 7.00 27.30 6.29
CA LEU A 336 8.06 28.09 6.90
C LEU A 336 8.16 29.50 6.30
N GLY A 337 8.03 29.63 4.98
CA GLY A 337 7.99 30.93 4.30
C GLY A 337 6.77 31.78 4.67
N GLU A 338 5.62 31.15 4.95
CA GLU A 338 4.39 31.83 5.35
C GLU A 338 4.37 32.23 6.83
N VAL A 339 4.97 31.43 7.70
CA VAL A 339 5.09 31.74 9.13
C VAL A 339 5.97 32.97 9.37
N GLY A 340 6.99 33.20 8.54
CA GLY A 340 7.77 34.44 8.59
C GLY A 340 8.93 34.45 9.60
N ASP A 341 9.20 33.34 10.28
CA ASP A 341 10.19 33.26 11.35
C ASP A 341 11.63 33.21 10.81
N GLU A 342 12.53 34.00 11.39
CA GLU A 342 13.94 34.10 10.96
C GLU A 342 14.73 32.80 11.15
N ARG A 343 14.33 31.94 12.08
CA ARG A 343 14.95 30.62 12.29
C ARG A 343 14.86 29.75 11.04
N ALA A 344 13.88 29.99 10.18
CA ALA A 344 13.69 29.25 8.94
C ALA A 344 14.69 29.62 7.83
N VAL A 345 15.39 30.75 7.91
CA VAL A 345 16.24 31.25 6.81
C VAL A 345 17.35 30.26 6.44
N LYS A 346 18.12 29.77 7.42
CA LYS A 346 19.21 28.81 7.15
C LYS A 346 18.70 27.47 6.59
N PRO A 347 17.66 26.83 7.18
CA PRO A 347 17.04 25.66 6.59
C PRO A 347 16.58 25.86 5.15
N LEU A 348 15.92 26.99 4.85
CA LEU A 348 15.45 27.29 3.50
C LEU A 348 16.60 27.56 2.51
N ILE A 349 17.70 28.17 2.96
CA ILE A 349 18.94 28.30 2.16
C ILE A 349 19.49 26.93 1.79
N ASN A 350 19.49 25.97 2.72
CA ASN A 350 19.94 24.60 2.41
C ASN A 350 19.03 23.93 1.38
N ALA A 351 17.70 24.15 1.48
CA ALA A 351 16.71 23.60 0.55
C ALA A 351 16.84 24.12 -0.90
N LEU A 352 17.55 25.24 -1.14
CA LEU A 352 17.92 25.67 -2.51
C LEU A 352 18.81 24.66 -3.26
N ASN A 353 19.40 23.70 -2.54
CA ASN A 353 20.25 22.65 -3.09
C ASN A 353 19.62 21.24 -2.98
N ASP A 354 18.31 21.13 -2.71
CA ASP A 354 17.60 19.84 -2.61
C ASP A 354 17.71 19.01 -3.90
N GLU A 355 17.53 17.69 -3.85
CA GLU A 355 17.55 16.86 -5.06
C GLU A 355 16.38 17.16 -6.01
N SER A 356 15.22 17.56 -5.48
CA SER A 356 14.03 17.92 -6.26
C SER A 356 14.10 19.37 -6.74
N LEU A 357 13.77 19.59 -8.02
CA LEU A 357 13.68 20.93 -8.60
C LEU A 357 12.51 21.73 -8.02
N ASP A 358 11.38 21.07 -7.75
CA ASP A 358 10.19 21.70 -7.16
C ASP A 358 10.47 22.19 -5.74
N VAL A 359 11.23 21.41 -4.97
CA VAL A 359 11.68 21.81 -3.62
C VAL A 359 12.57 23.06 -3.69
N ARG A 360 13.53 23.12 -4.62
CA ARG A 360 14.41 24.29 -4.80
C ARG A 360 13.62 25.54 -5.18
N GLU A 361 12.66 25.42 -6.09
CA GLU A 361 11.80 26.52 -6.52
C GLU A 361 11.00 27.10 -5.34
N VAL A 362 10.36 26.21 -4.56
CA VAL A 362 9.54 26.61 -3.40
C VAL A 362 10.42 27.20 -2.31
N ALA A 363 11.66 26.72 -2.12
CA ALA A 363 12.63 27.31 -1.21
C ALA A 363 12.97 28.75 -1.60
N ALA A 364 13.26 29.01 -2.89
CA ALA A 364 13.54 30.36 -3.39
C ALA A 364 12.35 31.31 -3.17
N LYS A 365 11.13 30.88 -3.53
CA LYS A 365 9.90 31.67 -3.27
C LYS A 365 9.70 31.97 -1.80
N SER A 366 9.94 30.98 -0.94
CA SER A 366 9.76 31.11 0.52
C SER A 366 10.78 32.08 1.13
N LEU A 367 12.04 32.04 0.71
CA LEU A 367 13.05 33.04 1.09
C LEU A 367 12.66 34.46 0.65
N GLY A 368 12.09 34.60 -0.56
CA GLY A 368 11.54 35.86 -1.05
C GLY A 368 10.38 36.40 -0.21
N LYS A 369 9.50 35.51 0.29
CA LYS A 369 8.42 35.88 1.22
C LYS A 369 8.96 36.35 2.58
N LEU A 370 10.02 35.71 3.09
CA LEU A 370 10.65 36.07 4.36
C LEU A 370 11.30 37.47 4.34
N ARG A 371 11.85 37.88 3.19
CA ARG A 371 12.54 39.18 3.00
C ARG A 371 13.69 39.41 4.00
N LYS A 372 14.43 38.34 4.32
CA LYS A 372 15.56 38.35 5.25
C LYS A 372 16.89 38.47 4.49
N PRO A 373 17.62 39.61 4.57
CA PRO A 373 18.81 39.89 3.76
C PRO A 373 19.89 38.81 3.77
N GLU A 374 19.95 38.00 4.82
CA GLU A 374 20.83 36.84 4.99
C GLU A 374 20.68 35.80 3.87
N ALA A 375 19.54 35.78 3.17
CA ALA A 375 19.29 34.91 2.02
C ALA A 375 19.92 35.40 0.70
N GLY A 376 20.38 36.66 0.63
CA GLY A 376 20.78 37.32 -0.61
C GLY A 376 21.90 36.59 -1.35
N ASP A 377 23.01 36.31 -0.67
CA ASP A 377 24.18 35.66 -1.28
C ASP A 377 23.88 34.22 -1.74
N ALA A 378 23.02 33.52 -0.99
CA ALA A 378 22.57 32.18 -1.35
C ALA A 378 21.65 32.19 -2.59
N LEU A 379 20.73 33.14 -2.68
CA LEU A 379 19.85 33.31 -3.85
C LEU A 379 20.64 33.73 -5.10
N ILE A 380 21.66 34.60 -4.97
CA ILE A 380 22.56 34.98 -6.07
C ILE A 380 23.38 33.76 -6.55
N SER A 381 23.86 32.95 -5.61
CA SER A 381 24.58 31.71 -5.93
C SER A 381 23.66 30.69 -6.63
N ALA A 382 22.44 30.52 -6.14
CA ALA A 382 21.44 29.65 -6.75
C ALA A 382 21.04 30.13 -8.16
N LEU A 383 20.90 31.44 -8.37
CA LEU A 383 20.64 32.03 -9.67
C LEU A 383 21.74 31.68 -10.70
N SER A 384 23.00 31.63 -10.27
CA SER A 384 24.14 31.35 -11.16
C SER A 384 24.32 29.86 -11.46
N ASN A 385 23.88 28.98 -10.56
CA ASN A 385 24.11 27.53 -10.64
C ASN A 385 22.92 26.74 -11.20
N ASN A 386 21.81 27.38 -11.54
CA ASN A 386 20.61 26.72 -12.07
C ASN A 386 20.27 27.23 -13.47
N THR A 387 19.81 26.33 -14.32
CA THR A 387 19.35 26.62 -15.69
C THR A 387 17.84 26.42 -15.87
N ASP A 388 17.19 25.81 -14.88
CA ASP A 388 15.75 25.59 -14.89
C ASP A 388 15.01 26.94 -14.82
N LEU A 389 14.04 27.11 -15.73
CA LEU A 389 13.34 28.38 -15.90
C LEU A 389 12.56 28.77 -14.64
N SER A 390 11.92 27.82 -13.97
CA SER A 390 11.09 28.07 -12.79
C SER A 390 11.94 28.48 -11.60
N ILE A 391 13.05 27.77 -11.36
CA ILE A 391 13.99 28.09 -10.27
C ILE A 391 14.64 29.46 -10.49
N VAL A 392 15.08 29.75 -11.72
CA VAL A 392 15.71 31.04 -12.05
C VAL A 392 14.73 32.19 -11.85
N CYS A 393 13.49 32.08 -12.34
CA CYS A 393 12.46 33.09 -12.11
C CYS A 393 12.15 33.27 -10.61
N ALA A 394 12.04 32.17 -9.85
CA ALA A 394 11.83 32.21 -8.42
C ALA A 394 12.96 32.94 -7.67
N CYS A 395 14.23 32.69 -8.03
CA CYS A 395 15.38 33.37 -7.45
C CYS A 395 15.36 34.87 -7.77
N ILE A 396 15.12 35.24 -9.04
CA ILE A 396 15.02 36.64 -9.47
C ILE A 396 13.92 37.38 -8.71
N GLU A 397 12.74 36.79 -8.63
CA GLU A 397 11.61 37.38 -7.90
C GLU A 397 11.92 37.52 -6.41
N ALA A 398 12.53 36.50 -5.80
CA ALA A 398 12.94 36.51 -4.39
C ALA A 398 13.94 37.63 -4.10
N LEU A 399 14.96 37.80 -4.94
CA LEU A 399 15.94 38.89 -4.85
C LEU A 399 15.26 40.27 -4.94
N GLY A 400 14.28 40.42 -5.84
CA GLY A 400 13.49 41.65 -5.93
C GLY A 400 12.65 41.93 -4.68
N TYR A 401 12.08 40.91 -4.03
CA TYR A 401 11.34 41.07 -2.77
C TYR A 401 12.25 41.32 -1.56
N LEU A 402 13.47 40.79 -1.60
CA LEU A 402 14.48 41.01 -0.56
C LEU A 402 14.86 42.47 -0.43
N GLY A 403 14.91 43.20 -1.56
CA GLY A 403 15.28 44.62 -1.58
C GLY A 403 16.79 44.85 -1.45
N ASP A 404 17.61 43.80 -1.57
CA ASP A 404 19.06 43.92 -1.41
C ASP A 404 19.73 44.40 -2.70
N ALA A 405 20.31 45.60 -2.66
CA ALA A 405 20.98 46.24 -3.79
C ALA A 405 22.21 45.45 -4.32
N ARG A 406 22.76 44.51 -3.54
CA ARG A 406 23.82 43.58 -4.02
C ARG A 406 23.33 42.70 -5.17
N ALA A 407 22.03 42.48 -5.29
CA ALA A 407 21.44 41.68 -6.35
C ALA A 407 21.39 42.40 -7.72
N VAL A 408 21.59 43.71 -7.77
CA VAL A 408 21.44 44.49 -9.01
C VAL A 408 22.40 44.02 -10.09
N ASP A 409 23.71 44.02 -9.83
CA ASP A 409 24.72 43.67 -10.84
C ASP A 409 24.56 42.22 -11.34
N PRO A 410 24.33 41.21 -10.47
CA PRO A 410 24.01 39.85 -10.92
C PRO A 410 22.77 39.76 -11.81
N LEU A 411 21.75 40.58 -11.57
CA LEU A 411 20.50 40.56 -12.34
C LEU A 411 20.61 41.22 -13.72
N LEU A 412 21.49 42.21 -13.91
CA LEU A 412 21.58 42.95 -15.19
C LEU A 412 21.77 42.04 -16.40
N GLY A 413 22.59 41.00 -16.28
CA GLY A 413 22.85 40.05 -17.38
C GLY A 413 21.64 39.22 -17.81
N PHE A 414 20.61 39.11 -16.96
CA PHE A 414 19.40 38.34 -17.26
C PHE A 414 18.37 39.13 -18.08
N LEU A 415 18.53 40.44 -18.23
CA LEU A 415 17.70 41.26 -19.14
C LEU A 415 17.92 40.93 -20.62
N THR A 416 19.00 40.23 -20.97
CA THR A 416 19.27 39.77 -22.35
C THR A 416 19.16 38.26 -22.50
N ASN A 417 18.52 37.58 -21.53
CA ASN A 417 18.35 36.12 -21.58
C ASN A 417 17.49 35.69 -22.78
N LYS A 418 17.76 34.52 -23.35
CA LYS A 418 16.97 33.96 -24.46
C LYS A 418 15.49 33.80 -24.08
N GLU A 419 15.19 33.43 -22.83
CA GLU A 419 13.84 33.19 -22.36
C GLU A 419 13.19 34.51 -21.96
N SER A 420 12.09 34.87 -22.61
CA SER A 420 11.38 36.12 -22.35
C SER A 420 10.85 36.23 -20.94
N LYS A 421 10.47 35.10 -20.34
CA LYS A 421 9.97 35.07 -18.96
C LYS A 421 11.04 35.50 -17.95
N ILE A 422 12.29 35.10 -18.18
CA ILE A 422 13.42 35.51 -17.36
C ILE A 422 13.66 37.02 -17.50
N ARG A 423 13.62 37.54 -18.73
CA ARG A 423 13.75 38.99 -18.97
C ARG A 423 12.64 39.79 -18.28
N GLU A 424 11.40 39.31 -18.35
CA GLU A 424 10.23 39.89 -17.69
C GLU A 424 10.42 39.96 -16.16
N CYS A 425 10.71 38.83 -15.51
CA CYS A 425 10.91 38.76 -14.07
C CYS A 425 12.12 39.61 -13.63
N THR A 426 13.18 39.66 -14.45
CA THR A 426 14.38 40.47 -14.18
C THR A 426 14.06 41.96 -14.17
N ALA A 427 13.37 42.45 -15.22
CA ALA A 427 12.94 43.85 -15.27
C ALA A 427 12.10 44.19 -14.03
N ALA A 428 11.10 43.36 -13.71
CA ALA A 428 10.26 43.54 -12.54
C ALA A 428 11.04 43.56 -11.21
N ALA A 429 12.03 42.68 -11.05
CA ALA A 429 12.86 42.61 -9.85
C ALA A 429 13.74 43.86 -9.69
N LEU A 430 14.38 44.33 -10.76
CA LEU A 430 15.18 45.56 -10.76
C LEU A 430 14.33 46.79 -10.40
N GLY A 431 13.09 46.86 -10.88
CA GLY A 431 12.13 47.91 -10.49
C GLY A 431 11.74 47.89 -9.00
N LYS A 432 11.76 46.71 -8.35
CA LYS A 432 11.55 46.61 -6.89
C LYS A 432 12.78 47.05 -6.10
N LEU A 433 13.98 46.80 -6.62
CA LEU A 433 15.25 47.22 -6.00
C LEU A 433 15.46 48.74 -6.08
N ARG A 434 14.90 49.40 -7.10
CA ARG A 434 14.95 50.87 -7.30
C ARG A 434 16.36 51.46 -7.34
N ASP A 435 17.34 50.68 -7.83
CA ASP A 435 18.73 51.12 -7.93
C ASP A 435 19.02 51.73 -9.32
N SER A 436 19.67 52.89 -9.34
CA SER A 436 19.96 53.63 -10.57
C SER A 436 20.92 52.90 -11.51
N ARG A 437 21.72 51.94 -11.03
CA ARG A 437 22.62 51.12 -11.88
C ARG A 437 21.85 50.30 -12.92
N ALA A 438 20.56 50.04 -12.69
CA ALA A 438 19.72 49.29 -13.62
C ALA A 438 19.19 50.13 -14.80
N VAL A 439 19.30 51.45 -14.76
CA VAL A 439 18.62 52.36 -15.70
C VAL A 439 19.02 52.10 -17.15
N ASP A 440 20.31 52.03 -17.45
CA ASP A 440 20.78 51.84 -18.83
C ASP A 440 20.34 50.49 -19.41
N ALA A 441 20.39 49.43 -18.60
CA ALA A 441 19.98 48.10 -19.03
C ALA A 441 18.46 48.02 -19.24
N LEU A 442 17.67 48.66 -18.37
CA LEU A 442 16.22 48.75 -18.52
C LEU A 442 15.81 49.62 -19.72
N ILE A 443 16.55 50.69 -20.04
CA ILE A 443 16.36 51.45 -21.28
C ILE A 443 16.55 50.55 -22.51
N GLY A 444 17.56 49.68 -22.51
CA GLY A 444 17.74 48.67 -23.56
C GLY A 444 16.52 47.74 -23.70
N ALA A 445 15.96 47.29 -22.58
CA ALA A 445 14.79 46.41 -22.54
C ALA A 445 13.47 47.08 -23.03
N LEU A 446 13.41 48.41 -23.15
CA LEU A 446 12.28 49.11 -23.77
C LEU A 446 12.10 48.79 -25.25
N SER A 447 13.12 48.23 -25.91
CA SER A 447 13.05 47.82 -27.31
C SER A 447 12.91 46.30 -27.49
N ASP A 448 12.58 45.57 -26.42
CA ASP A 448 12.43 44.10 -26.47
C ASP A 448 11.29 43.69 -27.42
N THR A 449 11.42 42.50 -28.03
CA THR A 449 10.40 41.94 -28.93
C THR A 449 9.10 41.67 -28.18
N GLU A 450 9.18 41.29 -26.92
CA GLU A 450 8.04 40.89 -26.10
C GLU A 450 7.38 42.08 -25.40
N GLU A 451 6.07 42.22 -25.58
CA GLU A 451 5.27 43.30 -24.99
C GLU A 451 5.46 43.39 -23.47
N ARG A 452 5.44 42.23 -22.77
CA ARG A 452 5.54 42.20 -21.30
C ARG A 452 6.90 42.72 -20.82
N VAL A 453 7.99 42.41 -21.52
CA VAL A 453 9.33 42.89 -21.13
C VAL A 453 9.40 44.40 -21.27
N ARG A 454 8.92 44.97 -22.39
CA ARG A 454 8.83 46.42 -22.58
C ARG A 454 7.97 47.09 -21.50
N TRP A 455 6.84 46.48 -21.16
CA TRP A 455 5.93 46.96 -20.12
C TRP A 455 6.60 47.05 -18.74
N TYR A 456 7.27 45.97 -18.30
CA TYR A 456 7.96 45.94 -17.01
C TYR A 456 9.19 46.84 -17.00
N ALA A 457 9.90 46.98 -18.13
CA ALA A 457 11.02 47.90 -18.23
C ALA A 457 10.57 49.36 -18.02
N ALA A 458 9.46 49.77 -18.66
CA ALA A 458 8.89 51.09 -18.47
C ALA A 458 8.41 51.33 -17.02
N ASP A 459 7.64 50.40 -16.46
CA ASP A 459 7.16 50.47 -15.07
C ASP A 459 8.33 50.54 -14.07
N SER A 460 9.38 49.77 -14.30
CA SER A 460 10.57 49.73 -13.44
C SER A 460 11.38 51.03 -13.52
N LEU A 461 11.52 51.61 -14.71
CA LEU A 461 12.16 52.92 -14.89
C LEU A 461 11.39 54.03 -14.18
N GLY A 462 10.06 54.00 -14.23
CA GLY A 462 9.20 54.89 -13.45
C GLY A 462 9.43 54.77 -11.94
N LYS A 463 9.48 53.54 -11.41
CA LYS A 463 9.75 53.26 -10.00
C LYS A 463 11.12 53.70 -9.53
N ILE A 464 12.14 53.62 -10.40
CA ILE A 464 13.48 54.14 -10.13
C ILE A 464 13.47 55.68 -10.16
N GLY A 465 12.69 56.29 -11.06
CA GLY A 465 12.50 57.74 -11.13
C GLY A 465 13.71 58.53 -11.64
N ASN A 466 14.68 57.87 -12.30
CA ASN A 466 15.86 58.54 -12.82
C ASN A 466 15.53 59.31 -14.12
N PRO A 467 15.73 60.65 -14.19
CA PRO A 467 15.41 61.44 -15.38
C PRO A 467 16.12 61.03 -16.67
N LEU A 468 17.23 60.27 -16.61
CA LEU A 468 17.97 59.82 -17.79
C LEU A 468 17.13 58.97 -18.77
N CYS A 469 16.07 58.30 -18.30
CA CYS A 469 15.22 57.48 -19.16
C CYS A 469 14.08 58.24 -19.84
N THR A 470 13.93 59.55 -19.58
CA THR A 470 12.81 60.38 -20.07
C THR A 470 12.67 60.30 -21.59
N ASP A 471 13.74 60.50 -22.35
CA ASP A 471 13.73 60.45 -23.81
C ASP A 471 13.27 59.08 -24.34
N SER A 472 13.76 58.01 -23.73
CA SER A 472 13.42 56.63 -24.12
C SER A 472 11.97 56.30 -23.82
N LEU A 473 11.43 56.76 -22.67
CA LEU A 473 10.02 56.60 -22.31
C LEU A 473 9.11 57.42 -23.23
N ILE A 474 9.52 58.64 -23.63
CA ILE A 474 8.77 59.44 -24.61
C ILE A 474 8.69 58.71 -25.95
N LYS A 475 9.80 58.12 -26.41
CA LYS A 475 9.79 57.29 -27.63
C LYS A 475 8.82 56.11 -27.51
N LEU A 476 8.72 55.51 -26.32
CA LEU A 476 7.81 54.39 -26.04
C LEU A 476 6.33 54.78 -26.10
N LEU A 477 5.98 56.06 -26.04
CA LEU A 477 4.60 56.54 -26.29
C LEU A 477 4.12 56.28 -27.73
N SER A 478 4.98 55.82 -28.62
CA SER A 478 4.60 55.37 -29.97
C SER A 478 4.55 53.84 -30.11
N ASP A 479 4.63 53.09 -29.01
CA ASP A 479 4.57 51.63 -29.03
C ASP A 479 3.23 51.13 -29.60
N THR A 480 3.28 50.00 -30.31
CA THR A 480 2.09 49.38 -30.90
C THR A 480 1.10 48.90 -29.84
N SER A 481 1.59 48.50 -28.67
CA SER A 481 0.75 48.05 -27.56
C SER A 481 0.31 49.21 -26.67
N ALA A 482 -1.01 49.38 -26.54
CA ALA A 482 -1.58 50.38 -25.64
C ALA A 482 -1.17 50.17 -24.18
N ARG A 483 -0.96 48.91 -23.73
CA ARG A 483 -0.49 48.62 -22.37
C ARG A 483 0.91 49.17 -22.12
N VAL A 484 1.79 49.03 -23.11
CA VAL A 484 3.17 49.54 -23.02
C VAL A 484 3.17 51.07 -23.02
N ARG A 485 2.34 51.70 -23.86
CA ARG A 485 2.15 53.17 -23.84
C ARG A 485 1.61 53.67 -22.50
N GLU A 486 0.61 53.00 -21.93
CA GLU A 486 0.05 53.30 -20.60
C GLU A 486 1.13 53.22 -19.50
N SER A 487 2.01 52.20 -19.56
CA SER A 487 3.14 52.06 -18.64
C SER A 487 4.16 53.21 -18.81
N ALA A 488 4.49 53.59 -20.04
CA ALA A 488 5.36 54.75 -20.31
C ALA A 488 4.76 56.06 -19.78
N VAL A 489 3.45 56.27 -19.96
CA VAL A 489 2.71 57.41 -19.42
C VAL A 489 2.77 57.42 -17.88
N THR A 490 2.63 56.27 -17.25
CA THR A 490 2.73 56.15 -15.78
C THR A 490 4.15 56.49 -15.31
N ALA A 491 5.17 55.94 -15.98
CA ALA A 491 6.57 56.16 -15.65
C ALA A 491 7.00 57.63 -15.83
N LEU A 492 6.58 58.27 -16.93
CA LEU A 492 6.77 59.71 -17.15
C LEU A 492 6.08 60.55 -16.07
N GLY A 493 4.88 60.13 -15.64
CA GLY A 493 4.16 60.69 -14.51
C GLY A 493 4.95 60.64 -13.19
N GLN A 494 5.61 59.52 -12.93
CA GLN A 494 6.42 59.32 -11.73
C GLN A 494 7.73 60.13 -11.74
N ILE A 495 8.32 60.34 -12.92
CA ILE A 495 9.56 61.14 -13.09
C ILE A 495 9.26 62.63 -12.97
N GLY A 496 8.16 63.10 -13.58
CA GLY A 496 7.61 64.43 -13.36
C GLY A 496 8.43 65.63 -13.86
N ASN A 497 9.48 65.43 -14.68
CA ASN A 497 10.23 66.55 -15.23
C ASN A 497 9.45 67.30 -16.34
N GLN A 498 9.90 68.51 -16.68
CA GLN A 498 9.23 69.37 -17.66
C GLN A 498 8.97 68.68 -19.01
N GLN A 499 9.93 67.91 -19.49
CA GLN A 499 9.82 67.20 -20.77
C GLN A 499 8.81 66.05 -20.73
N ALA A 500 8.72 65.35 -19.60
CA ALA A 500 7.70 64.34 -19.34
C ALA A 500 6.30 64.98 -19.33
N ILE A 501 6.13 66.13 -18.66
CA ILE A 501 4.85 66.86 -18.62
C ILE A 501 4.38 67.22 -20.03
N GLU A 502 5.25 67.80 -20.86
CA GLU A 502 4.91 68.17 -22.24
C GLU A 502 4.49 66.97 -23.09
N SER A 503 5.10 65.82 -22.86
CA SER A 503 4.77 64.58 -23.56
C SER A 503 3.48 63.94 -23.06
N LEU A 504 3.21 64.02 -21.75
CA LEU A 504 1.95 63.57 -21.15
C LEU A 504 0.76 64.39 -21.66
N ILE A 505 0.91 65.71 -21.86
CA ILE A 505 -0.13 66.55 -22.45
C ILE A 505 -0.49 66.06 -23.86
N LYS A 506 0.50 65.65 -24.67
CA LYS A 506 0.25 65.05 -25.99
C LYS A 506 -0.45 63.70 -25.87
N ALA A 507 -0.08 62.88 -24.88
CA ALA A 507 -0.68 61.57 -24.64
C ALA A 507 -2.16 61.62 -24.22
N LEU A 508 -2.70 62.78 -23.81
CA LEU A 508 -4.14 62.98 -23.61
C LEU A 508 -4.96 62.76 -24.89
N GLN A 509 -4.32 62.81 -26.05
CA GLN A 509 -4.93 62.58 -27.36
C GLN A 509 -4.67 61.16 -27.89
N ASP A 510 -4.17 60.23 -27.06
CA ASP A 510 -3.97 58.84 -27.48
C ASP A 510 -5.29 58.21 -27.94
N VAL A 511 -5.20 57.35 -28.95
CA VAL A 511 -6.35 56.65 -29.53
C VAL A 511 -6.97 55.64 -28.55
N ASP A 512 -6.18 55.09 -27.63
CA ASP A 512 -6.67 54.23 -26.56
C ASP A 512 -7.05 55.09 -25.35
N LYS A 513 -8.33 55.01 -24.99
CA LYS A 513 -8.92 55.79 -23.89
C LYS A 513 -8.19 55.58 -22.55
N ARG A 514 -7.66 54.38 -22.28
CA ARG A 514 -6.96 54.10 -21.02
C ARG A 514 -5.64 54.85 -20.94
N VAL A 515 -4.92 54.94 -22.05
CA VAL A 515 -3.66 55.70 -22.13
C VAL A 515 -3.93 57.19 -21.91
N ALA A 516 -4.97 57.73 -22.55
CA ALA A 516 -5.38 59.12 -22.36
C ALA A 516 -5.85 59.42 -20.93
N GLU A 517 -6.63 58.53 -20.32
CA GLU A 517 -7.06 58.63 -18.92
C GLU A 517 -5.88 58.57 -17.96
N GLN A 518 -4.94 57.64 -18.16
CA GLN A 518 -3.73 57.53 -17.36
C GLN A 518 -2.84 58.77 -17.50
N ALA A 519 -2.79 59.40 -18.68
CA ALA A 519 -2.04 60.63 -18.89
C ALA A 519 -2.64 61.80 -18.09
N ALA A 520 -3.97 61.90 -18.04
CA ALA A 520 -4.65 62.88 -17.20
C ALA A 520 -4.35 62.65 -15.71
N GLU A 521 -4.40 61.40 -15.25
CA GLU A 521 -4.09 61.05 -13.87
C GLU A 521 -2.62 61.34 -13.51
N SER A 522 -1.67 60.97 -14.37
CA SER A 522 -0.24 61.25 -14.19
C SER A 522 0.02 62.75 -14.06
N LEU A 523 -0.59 63.58 -14.89
CA LEU A 523 -0.48 65.06 -14.81
C LEU A 523 -1.05 65.61 -13.50
N VAL A 524 -2.18 65.09 -13.02
CA VAL A 524 -2.76 65.46 -11.73
C VAL A 524 -1.84 65.06 -10.57
N ASN A 525 -1.24 63.88 -10.64
CA ASN A 525 -0.35 63.38 -9.60
C ASN A 525 0.95 64.18 -9.51
N ILE A 526 1.54 64.60 -10.63
CA ILE A 526 2.70 65.52 -10.62
C ILE A 526 2.33 66.82 -9.90
N LYS A 527 1.20 67.43 -10.27
CA LYS A 527 0.74 68.68 -9.66
C LYS A 527 0.52 68.57 -8.15
N LYS A 528 0.07 67.41 -7.64
CA LYS A 528 -0.10 67.19 -6.19
C LYS A 528 1.22 67.07 -5.43
N ASN A 529 2.33 66.77 -6.10
CA ASN A 529 3.64 66.62 -5.46
C ASN A 529 4.45 67.93 -5.44
N GLU A 530 4.03 68.96 -6.19
CA GLU A 530 4.68 70.28 -6.26
C GLU A 530 4.09 71.32 -5.27
N PHE A 531 3.07 70.96 -4.49
CA PHE A 531 2.41 71.79 -3.46
C PHE A 531 2.17 70.96 -2.19
#